data_AF-A0A534YM88-F1
#
_entry.id   AF-A0A534YM88-F1
#
_cell.length_a   1.000
_cell.length_b   1.000
_cell.length_c   1.000
_cell.angle_alpha   90.00
_cell.angle_beta   90.00
_cell.angle_gamma   90.00
#
_symmetry.space_group_name_H-M   'P 1'
#
loop_
_entity.id
_entity.type
_entity.pdbx_description
1 polymer ?
#
loop_
_entity_poly.entity_id
_entity_poly.type
_entity_poly.pdbx_seq_one_letter_code
_entity_poly.pdbx_strand_id
1 'polypeptide(L)'
;MAIIHYDVTFSQGVPTLVDLKHQLEKRTGLEVHMWKDALDKDLDHEWPHIGHVKESGTLECDEADGADLEITLGTKGVRITFVDPSVQPYFRDQVVAALVDLGGEWKAKLSPLVTKKWSDLSSQERQVAR
;
A
#
# COMPACT_ATOMS: atom_id res chain seq x y z
N MET A 1 5.35 -6.11 -19.03
CA MET A 1 4.99 -5.95 -17.62
C MET A 1 4.88 -4.46 -17.34
N ALA A 2 3.69 -4.00 -16.95
CA ALA A 2 3.49 -2.59 -16.60
C ALA A 2 3.76 -2.43 -15.10
N ILE A 3 4.50 -1.39 -14.73
CA ILE A 3 4.70 -0.99 -13.34
C ILE A 3 3.86 0.25 -13.10
N ILE A 4 3.04 0.24 -12.04
CA ILE A 4 2.27 1.42 -11.63
C ILE A 4 2.80 1.90 -10.29
N HIS A 5 3.02 3.22 -10.19
CA HIS A 5 3.37 3.88 -8.95
C HIS A 5 2.21 4.74 -8.44
N TYR A 6 1.93 4.63 -7.14
CA TYR A 6 0.97 5.47 -6.42
C TYR A 6 1.71 6.26 -5.36
N ASP A 7 1.57 7.57 -5.37
CA ASP A 7 2.18 8.45 -4.38
C ASP A 7 1.12 9.06 -3.46
N VAL A 8 1.18 8.72 -2.18
CA VAL A 8 0.34 9.33 -1.13
C VAL A 8 1.19 10.29 -0.32
N THR A 9 0.79 11.55 -0.25
CA THR A 9 1.55 12.59 0.46
C THR A 9 0.99 12.86 1.86
N PHE A 10 1.83 13.25 2.80
CA PHE A 10 1.44 13.53 4.18
C PHE A 10 1.89 14.93 4.62
N SER A 11 1.01 15.66 5.30
CA SER A 11 1.29 17.01 5.79
C SER A 11 1.76 17.05 7.25
N GLN A 12 1.43 16.04 8.07
CA GLN A 12 1.73 16.00 9.51
C GLN A 12 2.69 14.88 9.94
N GLY A 13 3.40 14.29 8.98
CA GLY A 13 4.33 13.19 9.21
C GLY A 13 3.90 11.93 8.46
N VAL A 14 4.89 11.23 7.92
CA VAL A 14 4.68 9.98 7.19
C VAL A 14 4.63 8.82 8.18
N PRO A 15 3.66 7.89 8.08
CA PRO A 15 3.57 6.72 8.95
C PRO A 15 4.78 5.80 8.78
N THR A 16 4.95 4.82 9.68
CA THR A 16 5.92 3.73 9.50
C THR A 16 5.30 2.58 8.70
N LEU A 17 6.14 1.63 8.22
CA LEU A 17 5.63 0.38 7.62
C LEU A 17 4.74 -0.41 8.58
N VAL A 18 5.04 -0.36 9.87
CA VAL A 18 4.28 -1.07 10.92
C VAL A 18 2.90 -0.44 11.10
N ASP A 19 2.80 0.90 11.08
CA ASP A 19 1.52 1.60 11.15
C ASP A 19 0.64 1.26 9.93
N LEU A 20 1.24 1.23 8.73
CA LEU A 20 0.55 0.83 7.51
C LEU A 20 0.04 -0.61 7.60
N LYS A 21 0.89 -1.55 8.01
CA LYS A 21 0.51 -2.96 8.21
C LYS A 21 -0.70 -3.08 9.12
N HIS A 22 -0.63 -2.52 10.34
CA HIS A 22 -1.72 -2.63 11.31
C HIS A 22 -3.02 -1.98 10.81
N GLN A 23 -2.93 -0.82 10.15
CA GLN A 23 -4.10 -0.16 9.60
C GLN A 23 -4.73 -0.98 8.46
N LEU A 24 -3.90 -1.58 7.60
CA LEU A 24 -4.35 -2.43 6.51
C LEU A 24 -5.07 -3.67 7.04
N GLU A 25 -4.48 -4.40 7.98
CA GLU A 25 -5.11 -5.57 8.63
C GLU A 25 -6.43 -5.20 9.31
N LYS A 26 -6.49 -4.04 9.97
CA LYS A 26 -7.73 -3.54 10.59
C LYS A 26 -8.82 -3.25 9.54
N ARG A 27 -8.45 -2.64 8.41
CA ARG A 27 -9.37 -2.31 7.31
C ARG A 27 -9.89 -3.56 6.63
N THR A 28 -9.00 -4.49 6.27
CA THR A 28 -9.34 -5.63 5.41
C THR A 28 -9.82 -6.84 6.20
N GLY A 29 -9.36 -6.98 7.45
CA GLY A 29 -9.51 -8.20 8.24
C GLY A 29 -8.57 -9.33 7.80
N LEU A 30 -7.64 -9.06 6.89
CA LEU A 30 -6.68 -10.02 6.36
C LEU A 30 -5.40 -10.01 7.19
N GLU A 31 -4.71 -11.15 7.22
CA GLU A 31 -3.31 -11.19 7.68
C GLU A 31 -2.40 -10.63 6.59
N VAL A 32 -1.51 -9.72 6.98
CA VAL A 32 -0.53 -9.11 6.06
C VAL A 32 0.86 -9.41 6.58
N HIS A 33 1.70 -9.99 5.72
CA HIS A 33 3.11 -10.19 6.00
C HIS A 33 3.90 -8.95 5.54
N MET A 34 4.92 -8.59 6.31
CA MET A 34 5.72 -7.38 6.06
C MET A 34 7.20 -7.70 6.23
N TRP A 35 7.99 -7.42 5.20
CA TRP A 35 9.44 -7.47 5.25
C TRP A 35 9.99 -6.07 5.04
N LYS A 36 10.95 -5.69 5.87
CA LYS A 36 11.68 -4.43 5.71
C LYS A 36 12.96 -4.69 4.94
N ASP A 37 13.25 -3.86 3.96
CA ASP A 37 14.53 -3.94 3.26
C ASP A 37 15.63 -3.29 4.09
N ALA A 38 16.86 -3.74 3.87
CA ALA A 38 18.02 -3.00 4.31
C ALA A 38 18.16 -1.75 3.44
N LEU A 39 17.91 -0.59 4.03
CA LEU A 39 18.26 0.66 3.38
C LEU A 39 19.78 0.81 3.35
N ASP A 40 20.30 1.05 2.15
CA ASP A 40 21.69 1.45 2.00
C ASP A 40 21.86 2.84 2.63
N LYS A 41 22.55 2.88 3.78
CA LYS A 41 22.74 4.11 4.55
C LYS A 41 23.66 5.10 3.85
N ASP A 42 24.40 4.66 2.83
CA ASP A 42 25.33 5.49 2.09
C ASP A 42 24.68 6.17 0.87
N LEU A 43 23.41 5.83 0.57
CA LEU A 43 22.67 6.42 -0.52
C LEU A 43 21.51 7.29 0.01
N ASP A 44 21.75 8.61 0.03
CA ASP A 44 20.73 9.62 0.33
C ASP A 44 19.74 9.73 -0.84
N HIS A 45 18.81 8.78 -0.91
CA HIS A 45 17.83 8.71 -1.98
C HIS A 45 16.68 9.71 -1.73
N GLU A 46 16.82 10.94 -2.24
CA GLU A 46 15.70 11.89 -2.32
C GLU A 46 14.86 11.63 -3.57
N TRP A 47 13.55 11.42 -3.38
CA TRP A 47 12.60 11.24 -4.48
C TRP A 47 11.66 12.44 -4.60
N PRO A 48 11.31 12.90 -5.82
CA PRO A 48 10.55 14.14 -6.02
C PRO A 48 9.21 14.23 -5.27
N HIS A 49 8.53 13.10 -5.06
CA HIS A 49 7.17 13.06 -4.51
C HIS A 49 7.08 12.63 -3.05
N ILE A 50 8.10 11.93 -2.54
CA ILE A 50 8.11 11.40 -1.17
C ILE A 50 9.26 11.94 -0.32
N GLY A 51 10.17 12.72 -0.90
CA GLY A 51 11.36 13.26 -0.24
C GLY A 51 12.40 12.18 0.06
N HIS A 52 13.23 12.40 1.07
CA HIS A 52 14.24 11.43 1.52
C HIS A 52 13.60 10.12 2.00
N VAL A 53 14.05 8.99 1.46
CA VAL A 53 13.60 7.65 1.86
C VAL A 53 14.02 7.36 3.31
N LYS A 54 13.08 6.79 4.09
CA LYS A 54 13.25 6.43 5.50
C LYS A 54 13.05 4.95 5.78
N GLU A 55 12.12 4.33 5.06
CA GLU A 55 11.78 2.91 5.17
C GLU A 55 11.41 2.40 3.79
N SER A 56 11.79 1.17 3.46
CA SER A 56 11.24 0.43 2.34
C SER A 56 11.00 -1.02 2.74
N GLY A 57 10.12 -1.68 2.02
CA GLY A 57 9.80 -3.06 2.25
C GLY A 57 8.71 -3.58 1.34
N THR A 58 8.35 -4.84 1.56
CA THR A 58 7.30 -5.53 0.82
C THR A 58 6.16 -5.89 1.78
N LEU A 59 4.92 -5.65 1.33
CA LEU A 59 3.73 -6.19 1.96
C LEU A 59 3.19 -7.34 1.12
N GLU A 60 2.92 -8.48 1.75
CA GLU A 60 2.31 -9.64 1.09
C GLU A 60 1.01 -10.04 1.79
N CYS A 61 0.04 -10.50 1.01
CA CYS A 61 -1.19 -11.08 1.53
C CYS A 61 -1.63 -12.31 0.73
N ASP A 62 -1.47 -13.49 1.33
CA ASP A 62 -1.81 -14.79 0.74
C ASP A 62 -3.29 -14.89 0.38
N GLU A 63 -4.17 -14.37 1.24
CA GLU A 63 -5.62 -14.41 1.06
C GLU A 63 -6.11 -13.51 -0.09
N ALA A 64 -5.27 -12.57 -0.52
CA ALA A 64 -5.50 -11.70 -1.68
C ALA A 64 -4.77 -12.21 -2.92
N ASP A 65 -4.75 -13.53 -3.12
CA ASP A 65 -4.09 -14.23 -4.23
C ASP A 65 -2.56 -14.06 -4.26
N GLY A 66 -1.93 -14.08 -3.08
CA GLY A 66 -0.47 -13.93 -2.95
C GLY A 66 0.00 -12.55 -3.38
N ALA A 67 -0.73 -11.51 -2.97
CA ALA A 67 -0.46 -10.16 -3.42
C ALA A 67 0.76 -9.56 -2.79
N ASP A 68 1.79 -9.29 -3.58
CA ASP A 68 3.00 -8.61 -3.18
C ASP A 68 3.01 -7.16 -3.69
N LEU A 69 3.47 -6.25 -2.84
CA LEU A 69 3.65 -4.86 -3.22
C LEU A 69 4.82 -4.24 -2.49
N GLU A 70 5.61 -3.48 -3.25
CA GLU A 70 6.74 -2.75 -2.71
C GLU A 70 6.26 -1.38 -2.20
N ILE A 71 6.69 -1.04 -1.00
CA ILE A 71 6.41 0.23 -0.34
C ILE A 71 7.73 0.96 -0.11
N THR A 72 7.78 2.23 -0.46
CA THR A 72 8.87 3.13 -0.10
C THR A 72 8.29 4.35 0.61
N LEU A 73 8.68 4.56 1.87
CA LEU A 73 8.25 5.68 2.69
C LEU A 73 9.37 6.70 2.76
N GLY A 74 9.03 7.93 2.43
CA GLY A 74 9.94 9.05 2.56
C GLY A 74 9.56 10.01 3.68
N THR A 75 10.17 11.19 3.67
CA THR A 75 9.91 12.28 4.63
C THR A 75 8.57 12.98 4.40
N LYS A 76 8.04 12.95 3.17
CA LYS A 76 6.86 13.73 2.73
C LYS A 76 5.74 12.86 2.17
N GLY A 77 5.99 11.59 1.90
CA GLY A 77 4.99 10.69 1.33
C GLY A 77 5.39 9.23 1.34
N VAL A 78 4.53 8.42 0.75
CA VAL A 78 4.72 6.98 0.52
C VAL A 78 4.48 6.71 -0.96
N ARG A 79 5.42 5.99 -1.58
CA ARG A 79 5.26 5.42 -2.91
C ARG A 79 4.92 3.95 -2.75
N ILE A 80 3.87 3.53 -3.45
CA ILE A 80 3.51 2.13 -3.60
C ILE A 80 3.80 1.72 -5.04
N THR A 81 4.51 0.63 -5.23
CA THR A 81 4.87 0.09 -6.54
C THR A 81 4.19 -1.25 -6.76
N PHE A 82 3.47 -1.34 -7.88
CA PHE A 82 2.78 -2.57 -8.31
C PHE A 82 3.42 -3.10 -9.57
N VAL A 83 3.88 -4.34 -9.50
CA VAL A 83 4.40 -5.09 -10.64
C VAL A 83 3.28 -6.01 -11.12
N ASP A 84 2.67 -5.65 -12.25
CA ASP A 84 1.45 -6.27 -12.81
C ASP A 84 0.11 -5.89 -12.12
N PRO A 85 -0.47 -4.72 -12.46
CA PRO A 85 -1.69 -4.21 -11.86
C PRO A 85 -2.97 -4.97 -12.27
N SER A 86 -2.87 -5.95 -13.18
CA SER A 86 -4.03 -6.66 -13.73
C SER A 86 -4.57 -7.75 -12.80
N VAL A 87 -3.82 -8.11 -11.76
CA VAL A 87 -4.09 -9.32 -10.97
C VAL A 87 -4.66 -9.01 -9.58
N GLN A 88 -4.44 -7.82 -9.00
CA GLN A 88 -4.78 -7.59 -7.57
C GLN A 88 -5.29 -6.16 -7.28
N PRO A 89 -6.36 -5.68 -7.95
CA PRO A 89 -6.85 -4.32 -7.80
C PRO A 89 -7.39 -4.02 -6.39
N TYR A 90 -7.97 -5.00 -5.72
CA TYR A 90 -8.56 -4.80 -4.39
C TYR A 90 -7.50 -4.53 -3.32
N PHE A 91 -6.48 -5.38 -3.22
CA PHE A 91 -5.46 -5.26 -2.19
C PHE A 91 -4.68 -3.95 -2.33
N ARG A 92 -4.31 -3.61 -3.57
CA ARG A 92 -3.76 -2.29 -3.93
C ARG A 92 -4.60 -1.14 -3.40
N ASP A 93 -5.88 -1.11 -3.76
CA ASP A 93 -6.76 0.01 -3.41
C ASP A 93 -6.95 0.10 -1.89
N GLN A 94 -6.94 -1.03 -1.19
CA GLN A 94 -6.96 -1.08 0.29
C GLN A 94 -5.68 -0.53 0.92
N VAL A 95 -4.50 -0.76 0.33
CA VAL A 95 -3.24 -0.17 0.78
C VAL A 95 -3.28 1.35 0.65
N VAL A 96 -3.74 1.86 -0.50
CA VAL A 96 -3.92 3.31 -0.69
C VAL A 96 -4.92 3.86 0.32
N ALA A 97 -6.04 3.18 0.55
CA ALA A 97 -7.04 3.61 1.52
C ALA A 97 -6.53 3.55 2.97
N ALA A 98 -5.69 2.58 3.32
CA ALA A 98 -5.04 2.52 4.63
C ALA A 98 -4.11 3.72 4.85
N LEU A 99 -3.37 4.15 3.82
CA LEU A 99 -2.57 5.38 3.89
C LEU A 99 -3.44 6.63 4.04
N VAL A 100 -4.58 6.70 3.36
CA VAL A 100 -5.54 7.80 3.51
C VAL A 100 -6.11 7.84 4.93
N ASP A 101 -6.46 6.69 5.52
CA ASP A 101 -6.92 6.63 6.91
C ASP A 101 -5.85 7.11 7.91
N LEU A 102 -4.56 6.93 7.59
CA LEU A 102 -3.43 7.43 8.37
C LEU A 102 -3.17 8.93 8.17
N GLY A 103 -4.03 9.63 7.42
CA GLY A 103 -3.91 11.07 7.15
C GLY A 103 -3.21 11.42 5.83
N GLY A 104 -3.04 10.43 4.95
CA GLY A 104 -2.46 10.63 3.62
C GLY A 104 -3.45 11.29 2.64
N GLU A 105 -2.92 12.12 1.75
CA GLU A 105 -3.68 12.75 0.68
C GLU A 105 -3.49 11.97 -0.63
N TRP A 106 -4.60 11.54 -1.23
CA TRP A 106 -4.64 10.83 -2.51
C TRP A 106 -5.61 11.49 -3.49
N LYS A 107 -5.17 11.73 -4.73
CA LYS A 107 -5.92 12.52 -5.71
C LYS A 107 -6.89 11.73 -6.58
N ALA A 108 -6.67 10.42 -6.75
CA ALA A 108 -7.50 9.61 -7.64
C ALA A 108 -8.68 8.94 -6.90
N LYS A 109 -9.71 8.57 -7.65
CA LYS A 109 -10.87 7.87 -7.10
C LYS A 109 -10.54 6.40 -6.86
N LEU A 110 -10.82 5.91 -5.64
CA LEU A 110 -10.69 4.50 -5.28
C LEU A 110 -11.89 3.67 -5.79
N SER A 111 -11.67 2.36 -6.00
CA SER A 111 -12.74 1.41 -6.32
C SER A 111 -13.82 1.38 -5.23
N PRO A 112 -15.12 1.18 -5.56
CA PRO A 112 -16.17 1.00 -4.57
C PRO A 112 -15.93 -0.15 -3.58
N LEU A 113 -15.21 -1.20 -4.01
CA LEU A 113 -14.89 -2.36 -3.18
C LEU A 113 -14.06 -1.98 -1.94
N VAL A 114 -13.31 -0.87 -2.00
CA VAL A 114 -12.44 -0.40 -0.91
C VAL A 114 -13.19 -0.08 0.39
N THR A 115 -14.51 0.12 0.29
CA THR A 115 -15.37 0.44 1.43
C THR A 115 -15.74 -0.77 2.29
N LYS A 116 -15.47 -1.98 1.81
CA LYS A 116 -15.82 -3.25 2.47
C LYS A 116 -14.58 -3.92 3.04
N LYS A 117 -14.76 -4.73 4.09
CA LYS A 117 -13.74 -5.69 4.52
C LYS A 117 -13.73 -6.90 3.59
N TRP A 118 -12.64 -7.66 3.57
CA TRP A 118 -12.56 -8.88 2.75
C TRP A 118 -13.62 -9.92 3.12
N SER A 119 -13.91 -10.05 4.43
CA SER A 119 -14.96 -10.89 4.97
C SER A 119 -16.36 -10.52 4.47
N ASP A 120 -16.56 -9.25 4.09
CA ASP A 120 -17.86 -8.69 3.72
C ASP A 120 -18.11 -8.74 2.20
N LEU A 121 -17.10 -9.16 1.42
CA LEU A 121 -17.23 -9.38 -0.01
C LEU A 121 -17.98 -10.67 -0.31
N SER A 122 -18.96 -10.60 -1.21
CA SER A 122 -19.59 -11.78 -1.79
C SER A 122 -18.61 -12.58 -2.65
N SER A 123 -18.92 -13.84 -2.96
CA SER A 123 -18.06 -14.68 -3.81
C SER A 123 -17.79 -14.07 -5.19
N GLN A 124 -18.78 -13.38 -5.77
CA GLN A 124 -18.63 -12.69 -7.05
C GLN A 124 -17.74 -11.45 -6.93
N GLU A 125 -17.87 -10.68 -5.84
CA GLU A 125 -16.99 -9.54 -5.58
C GLU A 125 -15.55 -9.98 -5.34
N ARG A 126 -15.34 -11.12 -4.66
CA ARG A 126 -14.00 -11.71 -4.52
C ARG A 126 -13.41 -12.10 -5.86
N GLN A 127 -14.21 -12.65 -6.79
CA GLN A 127 -13.72 -12.98 -8.13
C GLN A 127 -13.30 -11.75 -8.96
N VAL A 128 -13.90 -10.58 -8.70
CA VAL A 128 -13.53 -9.30 -9.36
C VAL A 128 -12.38 -8.60 -8.61
N ALA A 129 -12.17 -8.95 -7.34
CA ALA A 129 -11.09 -8.43 -6.51
C ALA A 129 -9.74 -9.12 -6.75
N ARG A 130 -9.80 -10.36 -7.25
CA ARG A 130 -8.75 -11.16 -7.89
C ARG A 130 -8.57 -10.78 -9.35
#